data_AF-A0A6C0IAU6-F1
#
_entry.id   AF-A0A6C0IAU6-F1
#
_cell.length_a   1.000
_cell.length_b   1.000
_cell.length_c   1.000
_cell.angle_alpha   90.00
_cell.angle_beta   90.00
_cell.angle_gamma   90.00
#
_symmetry.space_group_name_H-M   'P 1'
#
loop_
_entity.id
_entity.type
_entity.pdbx_description
1 polymer ?
#
loop_
_entity_poly.entity_id
_entity_poly.type
_entity_poly.pdbx_seq_one_letter_code
_entity_poly.pdbx_strand_id
1 'polypeptide(L)'
;MRIAIIVNSCFAFYKIAVPILIKSAYNAGIPLQDIYVVVGDSDETVDMKCDEIEDYNIAFCKYINIDFNGVIYFTQTEVGLGILEKYTHFFYIHDTAEFLPHFWENIQKYAYYCSSYISLQPYGSKNIGLFSVPWFLENKKDLLSHFINYDISKKLQYKQGLLENESVIRNNFQHLPGGRLNEDILVEMNPNAANFFPQQNIKCFFEPKYSDVMRKATMYPEPGIIKYQSNWGQPQPNDHYYMYI
;
A
#
# COMPACT_ATOMS: atom_id res chain seq x y z
N MET A 1 21.54 6.45 6.77
CA MET A 1 20.15 6.01 7.00
C MET A 1 19.73 5.12 5.84
N ARG A 2 19.02 4.02 6.09
CA ARG A 2 18.62 3.07 5.03
C ARG A 2 17.10 3.01 4.97
N ILE A 3 16.55 3.25 3.79
CA ILE A 3 15.10 3.29 3.54
C ILE A 3 14.76 2.26 2.47
N ALA A 4 13.80 1.39 2.73
CA ALA A 4 13.22 0.51 1.71
C ALA A 4 11.94 1.14 1.13
N ILE A 5 11.64 0.89 -0.14
CA ILE A 5 10.34 1.19 -0.74
C ILE A 5 9.56 -0.12 -0.86
N ILE A 6 8.46 -0.24 -0.12
CA ILE A 6 7.59 -1.42 -0.16
C ILE A 6 6.35 -1.07 -0.99
N VAL A 7 6.20 -1.74 -2.13
CA VAL A 7 5.12 -1.52 -3.08
C VAL A 7 4.10 -2.65 -2.97
N ASN A 8 2.84 -2.28 -2.77
CA ASN A 8 1.70 -3.18 -2.84
C ASN A 8 1.13 -3.24 -4.25
N SER A 9 0.91 -4.44 -4.77
CA SER A 9 0.31 -4.66 -6.09
C SER A 9 -0.54 -5.93 -6.12
N CYS A 10 -1.34 -6.10 -7.17
CA CYS A 10 -2.17 -7.28 -7.41
C CYS A 10 -1.85 -7.93 -8.76
N PHE A 11 -2.02 -9.24 -8.85
CA PHE A 11 -1.68 -10.02 -10.04
C PHE A 11 -2.41 -9.55 -11.30
N ALA A 12 -3.64 -9.07 -11.16
CA ALA A 12 -4.43 -8.56 -12.27
C ALA A 12 -3.88 -7.26 -12.89
N PHE A 13 -3.11 -6.46 -12.12
CA PHE A 13 -2.74 -5.10 -12.51
C PHE A 13 -1.23 -4.82 -12.52
N TYR A 14 -0.42 -5.63 -11.83
CA TYR A 14 1.01 -5.35 -11.63
C TYR A 14 1.79 -5.15 -12.94
N LYS A 15 1.51 -5.97 -13.97
CA LYS A 15 2.20 -5.87 -15.28
C LYS A 15 2.02 -4.52 -15.97
N ILE A 16 0.98 -3.78 -15.61
CA ILE A 16 0.67 -2.47 -16.19
C ILE A 16 1.20 -1.36 -15.27
N ALA A 17 0.97 -1.47 -13.97
CA ALA A 17 1.26 -0.41 -13.01
C ALA A 17 2.71 -0.34 -12.55
N VAL A 18 3.30 -1.51 -12.23
CA VAL A 18 4.64 -1.60 -11.65
C VAL A 18 5.70 -1.02 -12.58
N PRO A 19 5.75 -1.31 -13.90
CA PRO A 19 6.77 -0.73 -14.78
C PRO A 19 6.75 0.81 -14.81
N ILE A 20 5.55 1.42 -14.73
CA ILE A 20 5.39 2.87 -14.67
C ILE A 20 5.92 3.42 -13.34
N LEU A 21 5.57 2.77 -12.23
CA LEU A 21 6.08 3.14 -10.91
C LEU A 21 7.60 3.02 -10.84
N ILE A 22 8.20 1.91 -11.32
CA ILE A 22 9.65 1.68 -11.34
C ILE A 22 10.36 2.75 -12.18
N LYS A 23 9.82 3.07 -13.36
CA LYS A 23 10.35 4.18 -14.19
C LYS A 23 10.31 5.51 -13.45
N SER A 24 9.22 5.81 -12.73
CA SER A 24 9.13 7.03 -11.92
C SER A 24 10.11 7.01 -10.75
N ALA A 25 10.35 5.85 -10.15
CA ALA A 25 11.28 5.66 -9.04
C ALA A 25 12.73 5.93 -9.47
N TYR A 26 13.13 5.39 -10.63
CA TYR A 26 14.42 5.66 -11.25
C TYR A 26 14.61 7.17 -11.49
N ASN A 27 13.61 7.83 -12.08
CA ASN A 27 13.65 9.28 -12.35
C ASN A 27 13.69 10.12 -11.06
N ALA A 28 13.12 9.62 -9.97
CA ALA A 28 13.16 10.26 -8.65
C ALA A 28 14.46 10.00 -7.87
N GLY A 29 15.38 9.21 -8.42
CA GLY A 29 16.68 8.89 -7.81
C GLY A 29 16.62 7.78 -6.76
N ILE A 30 15.56 6.97 -6.75
CA ILE A 30 15.43 5.83 -5.82
C ILE A 30 16.34 4.69 -6.31
N PRO A 31 17.22 4.14 -5.46
CA PRO A 31 17.98 2.93 -5.79
C PRO A 31 17.03 1.75 -5.99
N LEU A 32 17.04 1.13 -7.17
CA LEU A 32 16.09 0.07 -7.53
C LEU A 32 16.23 -1.17 -6.64
N GLN A 33 17.45 -1.45 -6.16
CA GLN A 33 17.71 -2.52 -5.19
C GLN A 33 17.04 -2.32 -3.83
N ASP A 34 16.61 -1.10 -3.52
CA ASP A 34 15.87 -0.75 -2.30
C ASP A 34 14.34 -0.78 -2.53
N ILE A 35 13.88 -1.15 -3.73
CA ILE A 35 12.46 -1.30 -4.06
C ILE A 35 12.06 -2.78 -3.98
N TYR A 36 10.95 -3.02 -3.28
CA TYR A 36 10.39 -4.34 -3.05
C TYR A 36 8.90 -4.34 -3.39
N VAL A 37 8.56 -5.03 -4.47
CA VAL A 37 7.20 -5.19 -4.96
C VAL A 37 6.64 -6.50 -4.46
N VAL A 38 5.47 -6.45 -3.84
CA VAL A 38 4.74 -7.65 -3.41
C VAL A 38 3.44 -7.71 -4.17
N VAL A 39 3.27 -8.78 -4.94
CA VAL A 39 2.10 -9.04 -5.79
C VAL A 39 1.20 -10.06 -5.11
N GLY A 40 0.03 -9.63 -4.65
CA GLY A 40 -1.04 -10.51 -4.17
C GLY A 40 -1.86 -11.12 -5.32
N ASP A 41 -2.85 -11.96 -4.99
CA ASP A 41 -3.71 -12.69 -5.93
C ASP A 41 -2.98 -13.54 -6.96
N SER A 42 -1.77 -14.02 -6.65
CA SER A 42 -1.05 -14.92 -7.54
C SER A 42 -1.41 -16.38 -7.26
N ASP A 43 -1.61 -17.17 -8.33
CA ASP A 43 -1.74 -18.63 -8.24
C ASP A 43 -0.43 -19.31 -7.81
N GLU A 44 0.68 -18.60 -7.96
CA GLU A 44 2.03 -19.03 -7.60
C GLU A 44 2.48 -18.39 -6.28
N THR A 45 3.44 -19.00 -5.62
CA THR A 45 4.12 -18.39 -4.47
C THR A 45 5.61 -18.41 -4.76
N VAL A 46 6.17 -17.23 -4.87
CA VAL A 46 7.59 -17.02 -5.18
C VAL A 46 8.12 -16.06 -4.14
N ASP A 47 9.06 -16.55 -3.33
CA ASP A 47 9.81 -15.71 -2.39
C ASP A 47 10.57 -14.61 -3.15
N MET A 48 10.97 -13.57 -2.41
CA MET A 48 11.63 -12.39 -2.96
C MET A 48 12.79 -12.76 -3.88
N LYS A 49 12.70 -12.35 -5.14
CA LYS A 49 13.74 -12.48 -6.15
C LYS A 49 14.05 -11.12 -6.75
N CYS A 50 15.31 -10.92 -7.12
CA CYS A 50 15.65 -9.82 -8.01
C CYS A 50 15.05 -10.14 -9.38
N ASP A 51 14.25 -9.23 -9.92
CA ASP A 51 13.88 -9.29 -11.32
C ASP A 51 15.16 -9.08 -12.15
N GLU A 52 15.56 -10.08 -12.92
CA GLU A 52 16.81 -10.08 -13.68
C GLU A 52 16.81 -9.04 -14.82
N ILE A 53 15.65 -8.47 -15.15
CA ILE A 53 15.47 -7.57 -16.30
C ILE A 53 15.38 -6.11 -15.84
N GLU A 54 14.81 -5.85 -14.67
CA GLU A 54 14.48 -4.48 -14.22
C GLU A 54 15.13 -4.06 -12.86
N ASP A 55 16.04 -4.88 -12.31
CA ASP A 55 16.89 -4.55 -11.13
C ASP A 55 16.13 -4.16 -9.84
N TYR A 56 14.85 -4.54 -9.70
CA TYR A 56 14.08 -4.41 -8.46
C TYR A 56 13.69 -5.78 -7.89
N ASN A 57 13.27 -5.81 -6.62
CA ASN A 57 12.89 -7.06 -5.95
C ASN A 57 11.39 -7.29 -6.07
N ILE A 58 10.98 -8.51 -6.43
CA ILE A 58 9.57 -8.90 -6.53
C ILE A 58 9.29 -10.23 -5.79
N ALA A 59 8.15 -10.28 -5.10
CA ALA A 59 7.60 -11.50 -4.50
C ALA A 59 6.15 -11.70 -4.95
N PHE A 60 5.76 -12.95 -5.14
CA PHE A 60 4.40 -13.35 -5.50
C PHE A 60 3.76 -14.12 -4.34
N CYS A 61 2.57 -13.68 -3.94
CA CYS A 61 1.85 -14.22 -2.80
C CYS A 61 0.43 -14.64 -3.20
N LYS A 62 -0.05 -15.71 -2.55
CA LYS A 62 -1.43 -16.19 -2.64
C LYS A 62 -2.44 -15.39 -1.81
N TYR A 63 -2.02 -14.29 -1.18
CA TYR A 63 -2.92 -13.48 -0.36
C TYR A 63 -3.98 -12.85 -1.26
N ILE A 64 -5.24 -12.85 -0.80
CA ILE A 64 -6.27 -12.01 -1.41
C ILE A 64 -5.74 -10.58 -1.44
N ASN A 65 -5.91 -9.86 -2.55
CA ASN A 65 -5.44 -8.49 -2.62
C ASN A 65 -6.14 -7.61 -1.57
N ILE A 66 -5.41 -7.28 -0.52
CA ILE A 66 -5.80 -6.30 0.48
C ILE A 66 -4.73 -5.20 0.50
N ASP A 67 -5.18 -3.98 0.79
CA ASP A 67 -4.27 -2.90 1.16
C ASP A 67 -3.43 -3.42 2.35
N PHE A 68 -2.10 -3.53 2.14
CA PHE A 68 -1.03 -4.04 3.03
C PHE A 68 -0.39 -5.38 2.67
N ASN A 69 -0.73 -6.07 1.58
CA ASN A 69 -0.04 -7.32 1.20
C ASN A 69 1.49 -7.22 1.25
N GLY A 70 2.05 -6.09 0.81
CA GLY A 70 3.47 -5.79 0.98
C GLY A 70 3.94 -5.93 2.42
N VAL A 71 3.38 -5.15 3.34
CA VAL A 71 3.78 -5.16 4.75
C VAL A 71 3.50 -6.51 5.43
N ILE A 72 2.41 -7.19 5.05
CA ILE A 72 2.08 -8.54 5.54
C ILE A 72 3.18 -9.53 5.15
N TYR A 73 3.63 -9.52 3.88
CA TYR A 73 4.73 -10.37 3.43
C TYR A 73 6.00 -10.12 4.26
N PHE A 74 6.37 -8.84 4.44
CA PHE A 74 7.56 -8.43 5.19
C PHE A 74 7.51 -8.79 6.69
N THR A 75 6.33 -9.07 7.24
CA THR A 75 6.17 -9.42 8.65
C THR A 75 5.88 -10.89 8.91
N GLN A 76 5.37 -11.63 7.92
CA GLN A 76 4.95 -13.03 8.07
C GLN A 76 5.94 -14.03 7.47
N THR A 77 6.91 -13.59 6.66
CA THR A 77 7.91 -14.47 6.04
C THR A 77 9.29 -14.24 6.64
N GLU A 78 10.08 -15.31 6.79
CA GLU A 78 11.46 -15.20 7.28
C GLU A 78 12.32 -14.33 6.34
N VAL A 79 12.15 -14.52 5.03
CA VAL A 79 12.84 -13.73 3.99
C VAL A 79 12.48 -12.25 4.09
N GLY A 80 11.18 -11.93 4.13
CA GLY A 80 10.69 -10.56 4.26
C GLY A 80 11.20 -9.89 5.54
N LEU A 81 11.09 -10.58 6.68
CA LEU A 81 11.55 -10.04 7.96
C LEU A 81 13.07 -9.77 7.95
N GLY A 82 13.87 -10.72 7.46
CA GLY A 82 15.31 -10.56 7.37
C GLY A 82 15.75 -9.46 6.39
N ILE A 83 14.94 -9.12 5.40
CA ILE A 83 15.17 -7.93 4.57
C ILE A 83 14.82 -6.66 5.35
N LEU A 84 13.63 -6.59 5.97
CA LEU A 84 13.14 -5.41 6.66
C LEU A 84 14.11 -4.95 7.76
N GLU A 85 14.67 -5.89 8.52
CA GLU A 85 15.62 -5.64 9.62
C GLU A 85 16.96 -5.03 9.16
N LYS A 86 17.27 -5.04 7.86
CA LYS A 86 18.45 -4.36 7.29
C LYS A 86 18.25 -2.86 7.14
N TYR A 87 17.02 -2.38 7.25
CA TYR A 87 16.63 -0.99 7.03
C TYR A 87 16.29 -0.30 8.35
N THR A 88 16.48 1.01 8.38
CA THR A 88 16.04 1.85 9.50
C THR A 88 14.59 2.28 9.33
N HIS A 89 14.15 2.42 8.08
CA HIS A 89 12.82 2.90 7.72
C HIS A 89 12.34 2.17 6.47
N PHE A 90 11.03 2.17 6.25
CA PHE A 90 10.45 1.84 4.96
C PHE A 90 9.37 2.84 4.59
N PHE A 91 9.24 3.12 3.30
CA PHE A 91 8.12 3.84 2.74
C PHE A 91 7.17 2.85 2.08
N TYR A 92 5.94 2.76 2.57
CA TYR A 92 4.91 1.91 2.00
C TYR A 92 4.08 2.70 0.99
N ILE A 93 3.84 2.10 -0.18
CA ILE A 93 3.10 2.71 -1.28
C ILE A 93 2.32 1.66 -2.08
N HIS A 94 1.31 2.10 -2.83
CA HIS A 94 0.56 1.27 -3.77
C HIS A 94 1.10 1.45 -5.19
N ASP A 95 0.99 0.43 -6.03
CA ASP A 95 1.42 0.44 -7.44
C ASP A 95 0.75 1.51 -8.33
N THR A 96 -0.37 2.09 -7.90
CA THR A 96 -1.08 3.15 -8.63
C THR A 96 -0.54 4.54 -8.33
N ALA A 97 0.68 4.63 -7.79
CA ALA A 97 1.34 5.89 -7.48
C ALA A 97 2.61 6.06 -8.31
N GLU A 98 3.04 7.32 -8.43
CA GLU A 98 4.27 7.71 -9.08
C GLU A 98 5.08 8.63 -8.19
N PHE A 99 6.40 8.48 -8.27
CA PHE A 99 7.35 9.34 -7.59
C PHE A 99 7.66 10.56 -8.46
N LEU A 100 7.60 11.74 -7.84
CA LEU A 100 8.00 13.00 -8.46
C LEU A 100 9.50 13.24 -8.29
N PRO A 101 10.09 14.18 -9.07
CA PRO A 101 11.43 14.67 -8.80
C PRO A 101 11.60 15.08 -7.33
N HIS A 102 12.77 14.79 -6.76
CA HIS A 102 13.13 15.05 -5.35
C HIS A 102 12.46 14.17 -4.28
N PHE A 103 11.59 13.22 -4.65
CA PHE A 103 11.00 12.30 -3.67
C PHE A 103 12.06 11.63 -2.78
N TRP A 104 13.14 11.13 -3.38
CA TRP A 104 14.16 10.40 -2.64
C TRP A 104 14.95 11.28 -1.66
N GLU A 105 15.28 12.50 -2.06
CA GLU A 105 15.92 13.50 -1.19
C GLU A 105 15.00 13.86 -0.01
N ASN A 106 13.73 14.12 -0.32
CA ASN A 106 12.72 14.45 0.67
C ASN A 106 12.55 13.32 1.68
N ILE A 107 12.36 12.09 1.23
CA ILE A 107 12.11 10.97 2.15
C ILE A 107 13.32 10.69 3.05
N GLN A 108 14.54 10.89 2.56
CA GLN A 108 15.75 10.85 3.39
C GLN A 108 15.73 11.93 4.47
N LYS A 109 15.30 13.16 4.15
CA LYS A 109 15.12 14.20 5.16
C LYS A 109 14.05 13.83 6.19
N TYR A 110 12.89 13.35 5.75
CA TYR A 110 11.77 12.96 6.63
C TYR A 110 12.14 11.80 7.58
N ALA A 111 12.93 10.85 7.11
CA ALA A 111 13.37 9.70 7.91
C ALA A 111 14.29 10.11 9.07
N TYR A 112 14.95 11.27 9.03
CA TYR A 112 15.79 11.72 10.15
C TYR A 112 14.99 11.98 11.44
N TYR A 113 13.71 12.33 11.32
CA TYR A 113 12.84 12.68 12.45
C TYR A 113 11.60 11.80 12.55
N CYS A 114 11.47 10.79 11.70
CA CYS A 114 10.42 9.79 11.80
C CYS A 114 10.76 8.80 12.93
N SER A 115 10.27 9.04 14.14
CA SER A 115 10.46 8.09 15.25
C SER A 115 9.46 6.93 15.23
N SER A 116 8.26 7.16 14.70
CA SER A 116 7.18 6.18 14.60
C SER A 116 6.73 5.99 13.15
N TYR A 117 5.82 6.84 12.68
CA TYR A 117 5.35 6.85 11.30
C TYR A 117 4.90 8.26 10.88
N ILE A 118 5.02 8.55 9.60
CA ILE A 118 4.53 9.76 8.94
C ILE A 118 3.64 9.32 7.79
N SER A 119 2.36 9.63 7.90
CA SER A 119 1.38 9.28 6.87
C SER A 119 1.28 10.36 5.79
N LEU A 120 0.87 9.97 4.58
CA LEU A 120 0.71 10.90 3.45
C LEU A 120 -0.36 11.96 3.73
N GLN A 121 -1.49 11.58 4.34
CA GLN A 121 -2.59 12.49 4.66
C GLN A 121 -3.40 11.99 5.88
N PRO A 122 -4.18 12.87 6.54
CA PRO A 122 -4.91 12.56 7.78
C PRO A 122 -6.07 11.57 7.66
N TYR A 123 -6.49 11.18 6.45
CA TYR A 123 -7.61 10.27 6.23
C TYR A 123 -7.27 9.19 5.21
N GLY A 124 -7.48 7.91 5.58
CA GLY A 124 -7.77 6.77 4.69
C GLY A 124 -6.94 6.59 3.40
N SER A 125 -5.72 7.11 3.28
CA SER A 125 -5.02 7.11 1.99
C SER A 125 -4.32 5.79 1.67
N LYS A 126 -5.02 4.67 1.52
CA LYS A 126 -4.36 3.36 1.22
C LYS A 126 -3.10 3.10 2.06
N ASN A 127 -3.05 3.65 3.28
CA ASN A 127 -1.94 3.65 4.22
C ASN A 127 -0.55 4.07 3.69
N ILE A 128 -0.47 4.91 2.64
CA ILE A 128 0.81 5.40 2.11
C ILE A 128 1.55 6.22 3.18
N GLY A 129 2.82 5.91 3.44
CA GLY A 129 3.58 6.62 4.46
C GLY A 129 4.97 6.05 4.72
N LEU A 130 5.73 6.81 5.51
CA LEU A 130 7.04 6.44 6.04
C LEU A 130 6.90 5.83 7.42
N PHE A 131 7.61 4.74 7.67
CA PHE A 131 7.59 4.02 8.93
C PHE A 131 9.01 3.82 9.45
N SER A 132 9.21 4.04 10.74
CA SER A 132 10.39 3.59 11.48
C SER A 132 10.30 2.08 11.65
N VAL A 133 11.34 1.35 11.21
CA VAL A 133 11.36 -0.13 11.30
C VAL A 133 11.29 -0.60 12.75
N PRO A 134 12.08 -0.07 13.70
CA PRO A 134 11.99 -0.48 15.11
C PRO A 134 10.58 -0.30 15.69
N TRP A 135 10.00 0.90 15.52
CA TRP A 135 8.65 1.17 16.00
C TRP A 135 7.62 0.25 15.34
N PHE A 136 7.72 0.07 14.02
CA PHE A 136 6.79 -0.79 13.30
C PHE A 136 6.88 -2.25 13.79
N LEU A 137 8.08 -2.79 14.01
CA LEU A 137 8.25 -4.16 14.49
C LEU A 137 7.65 -4.39 15.89
N GLU A 138 7.72 -3.39 16.77
CA GLU A 138 7.10 -3.43 18.10
C GLU A 138 5.56 -3.36 18.03
N ASN A 139 5.02 -2.58 17.09
CA ASN A 139 3.58 -2.26 17.00
C ASN A 139 2.84 -3.07 15.93
N LYS A 140 3.53 -3.85 15.08
CA LYS A 140 2.92 -4.55 13.93
C LYS A 140 1.77 -5.47 14.30
N LYS A 141 1.80 -6.09 15.49
CA LYS A 141 0.70 -6.98 15.93
C LYS A 141 -0.60 -6.21 16.08
N ASP A 142 -0.54 -5.03 16.68
CA ASP A 142 -1.69 -4.15 16.86
C ASP A 142 -2.18 -3.64 15.49
N LEU A 143 -1.27 -3.06 14.70
CA LEU A 143 -1.55 -2.52 13.37
C LEU A 143 -2.14 -3.54 12.40
N LEU A 144 -1.60 -4.76 12.39
CA LEU A 144 -2.00 -5.80 11.45
C LEU A 144 -3.10 -6.72 12.01
N SER A 145 -3.49 -6.60 13.29
CA SER A 145 -4.52 -7.46 13.89
C SER A 145 -5.88 -7.37 13.18
N HIS A 146 -6.14 -6.24 12.52
CA HIS A 146 -7.34 -6.01 11.72
C HIS A 146 -7.34 -6.74 10.36
N PHE A 147 -6.16 -7.15 9.87
CA PHE A 147 -5.98 -7.79 8.56
C PHE A 147 -5.54 -9.24 8.66
N ILE A 148 -4.71 -9.52 9.66
CA ILE A 148 -4.09 -10.79 9.91
C ILE A 148 -4.75 -11.39 11.12
N ASN A 149 -5.40 -12.53 10.91
CA ASN A 149 -5.74 -13.38 12.03
C ASN A 149 -4.47 -14.07 12.54
N TYR A 150 -4.00 -13.64 13.72
CA TYR A 150 -2.86 -14.26 14.40
C TYR A 150 -3.23 -15.60 15.08
N ASP A 151 -4.52 -15.95 15.13
CA ASP A 151 -4.99 -17.28 15.55
C ASP A 151 -4.83 -18.29 14.41
N ILE A 152 -3.85 -19.18 14.56
CA ILE A 152 -3.50 -20.22 13.58
C ILE A 152 -4.69 -21.15 13.29
N SER A 153 -5.54 -21.43 14.28
CA SER A 153 -6.68 -22.34 14.14
C SER A 153 -7.78 -21.73 13.26
N LYS A 154 -8.09 -20.45 13.48
CA LYS A 154 -9.04 -19.68 12.66
C LYS A 154 -8.50 -19.38 11.27
N LYS A 155 -7.19 -19.16 11.11
CA LYS A 155 -6.53 -19.00 9.80
C LYS A 155 -6.72 -20.24 8.91
N LEU A 156 -6.63 -21.44 9.48
CA LEU A 156 -6.88 -22.70 8.77
C LEU A 156 -8.36 -22.87 8.39
N GLN A 157 -9.28 -22.51 9.29
CA GLN A 157 -10.73 -22.54 9.03
C GLN A 157 -11.14 -21.56 7.91
N TYR A 158 -10.64 -20.33 7.91
CA TYR A 158 -10.93 -19.36 6.86
C TYR A 158 -10.37 -19.75 5.48
N LYS A 159 -9.19 -20.39 5.43
CA LYS A 159 -8.65 -20.98 4.19
C LYS A 159 -9.50 -22.13 3.64
N GLN A 160 -10.31 -22.76 4.49
CA GLN A 160 -11.24 -23.83 4.11
C GLN A 160 -12.65 -23.31 3.81
N GLY A 161 -12.86 -22.00 3.79
CA GLY A 161 -14.18 -21.38 3.55
C GLY A 161 -15.11 -21.42 4.77
N LEU A 162 -14.61 -21.78 5.95
CA LEU A 162 -15.39 -21.80 7.19
C LEU A 162 -15.32 -20.44 7.87
N LEU A 163 -16.18 -19.52 7.44
CA LEU A 163 -16.30 -18.17 7.99
C LEU A 163 -17.35 -18.15 9.12
N GLU A 164 -16.94 -18.38 10.37
CA GLU A 164 -17.86 -18.40 11.53
C GLU A 164 -18.69 -17.11 11.69
N ASN A 165 -18.17 -15.98 11.19
CA ASN A 165 -18.82 -14.67 11.23
C ASN A 165 -19.29 -14.19 9.85
N GLU A 166 -19.47 -15.08 8.87
CA GLU A 166 -19.84 -14.69 7.50
C GLU A 166 -21.10 -13.83 7.48
N SER A 167 -22.11 -14.18 8.28
CA SER A 167 -23.35 -13.42 8.38
C SER A 167 -23.14 -12.03 8.97
N VAL A 168 -22.25 -11.87 9.96
CA VAL A 168 -21.93 -10.57 10.57
C VAL A 168 -21.14 -9.70 9.61
N ILE A 169 -20.15 -10.27 8.92
CA ILE A 169 -19.39 -9.59 7.86
C ILE A 169 -20.36 -9.17 6.75
N ARG A 170 -21.14 -10.11 6.19
CA ARG A 170 -22.12 -9.80 5.14
C ARG A 170 -23.20 -8.83 5.59
N ASN A 171 -23.66 -8.85 6.83
CA ASN A 171 -24.66 -7.91 7.35
C ASN A 171 -24.07 -6.52 7.59
N ASN A 172 -22.85 -6.42 8.11
CA ASN A 172 -22.16 -5.14 8.31
C ASN A 172 -21.73 -4.49 6.97
N PHE A 173 -21.57 -5.31 5.93
CA PHE A 173 -21.12 -4.90 4.59
C PHE A 173 -22.17 -5.16 3.49
N GLN A 174 -23.45 -5.30 3.86
CA GLN A 174 -24.56 -5.67 2.96
C GLN A 174 -24.86 -4.62 1.87
N HIS A 175 -24.38 -3.39 2.08
CA HIS A 175 -24.58 -2.28 1.15
C HIS A 175 -23.44 -2.12 0.13
N LEU A 176 -22.43 -2.99 0.17
CA LEU A 176 -21.37 -3.00 -0.83
C LEU A 176 -21.92 -3.46 -2.19
N PRO A 177 -21.78 -2.66 -3.26
CA PRO A 177 -22.23 -3.04 -4.60
C PRO A 177 -21.59 -4.36 -5.04
N GLY A 178 -22.43 -5.38 -5.29
CA GLY A 178 -21.98 -6.65 -5.86
C GLY A 178 -21.36 -7.66 -4.89
N GLY A 179 -21.49 -7.48 -3.56
CA GLY A 179 -20.98 -8.45 -2.58
C GLY A 179 -19.47 -8.63 -2.59
N ARG A 180 -18.75 -7.67 -3.18
CA ARG A 180 -17.29 -7.64 -3.23
C ARG A 180 -16.80 -6.76 -2.09
N LEU A 181 -16.14 -7.37 -1.10
CA LEU A 181 -15.29 -6.70 -0.13
C LEU A 181 -14.02 -6.21 -0.86
N ASN A 182 -14.19 -5.27 -1.79
CA ASN A 182 -13.08 -4.77 -2.57
C ASN A 182 -12.45 -3.55 -1.88
N GLU A 183 -11.26 -3.83 -1.35
CA GLU A 183 -10.05 -3.00 -1.34
C GLU A 183 -10.01 -1.68 -0.57
N ASP A 184 -11.12 -1.08 -0.12
CA ASP A 184 -11.04 0.18 0.61
C ASP A 184 -11.47 0.01 2.09
N ILE A 185 -10.45 0.10 2.96
CA ILE A 185 -10.48 0.34 4.41
C ILE A 185 -10.73 -0.88 5.33
N LEU A 186 -9.64 -1.30 6.01
CA LEU A 186 -9.69 -2.09 7.25
C LEU A 186 -8.83 -1.47 8.38
N VAL A 187 -8.53 -0.16 8.32
CA VAL A 187 -7.96 0.56 9.47
C VAL A 187 -8.52 1.96 9.60
N GLU A 188 -9.06 2.25 10.77
CA GLU A 188 -9.01 3.59 11.35
C GLU A 188 -7.72 3.65 12.18
N MET A 189 -6.60 4.07 11.57
CA MET A 189 -5.44 4.45 12.39
C MET A 189 -5.87 5.68 13.17
N ASN A 190 -5.71 5.65 14.51
CA ASN A 190 -6.03 6.81 15.35
C ASN A 190 -5.37 8.06 14.76
N PRO A 191 -6.13 8.97 14.12
CA PRO A 191 -5.56 10.07 13.35
C PRO A 191 -4.81 11.06 14.25
N ASN A 192 -5.05 10.98 15.57
CA ASN A 192 -4.36 11.78 16.57
C ASN A 192 -2.95 11.26 16.92
N ALA A 193 -2.57 10.06 16.45
CA ALA A 193 -1.29 9.44 16.76
C ALA A 193 -0.26 9.53 15.62
N ALA A 194 -0.65 10.01 14.44
CA ALA A 194 0.20 10.08 13.25
C ALA A 194 0.77 11.47 13.03
N ASN A 195 2.05 11.56 12.66
CA ASN A 195 2.55 12.75 11.97
C ASN A 195 2.13 12.70 10.49
N PHE A 196 2.08 13.87 9.85
CA PHE A 196 1.72 14.01 8.44
C PHE A 196 2.83 14.70 7.66
N PHE A 197 3.02 14.31 6.39
CA PHE A 197 3.83 15.12 5.49
C PHE A 197 3.19 16.50 5.33
N PRO A 198 3.99 17.59 5.29
CA PRO A 198 3.47 18.95 5.15
C PRO A 198 2.89 19.15 3.74
N GLN A 199 1.59 18.94 3.60
CA GLN A 199 0.92 19.09 2.31
C GLN A 199 0.64 20.56 1.99
N GLN A 200 1.41 21.13 1.07
CA GLN A 200 1.13 22.45 0.49
C GLN A 200 0.51 22.29 -0.90
N ASN A 201 -0.63 22.93 -1.15
CA ASN A 201 -1.26 23.01 -2.47
C ASN A 201 -1.49 21.63 -3.14
N ILE A 202 -2.20 20.72 -2.46
CA ILE A 202 -2.62 19.45 -3.07
C ILE A 202 -3.44 19.76 -4.32
N LYS A 203 -2.94 19.35 -5.48
CA LYS A 203 -3.65 19.48 -6.76
C LYS A 203 -4.35 18.18 -7.09
N CYS A 204 -5.60 18.29 -7.53
CA CYS A 204 -6.34 17.18 -8.11
C CYS A 204 -6.64 17.49 -9.57
N PHE A 205 -6.42 16.53 -10.46
CA PHE A 205 -6.76 16.64 -11.87
C PHE A 205 -7.11 15.26 -12.42
N PHE A 206 -7.64 15.22 -13.64
CA PHE A 206 -7.95 13.98 -14.33
C PHE A 206 -7.05 13.82 -15.54
N GLU A 207 -6.45 12.65 -15.69
CA GLU A 207 -5.64 12.30 -16.87
C GLU A 207 -5.80 10.82 -17.22
N PRO A 208 -5.66 10.43 -18.50
CA PRO A 208 -5.68 9.01 -18.87
C PRO A 208 -4.46 8.32 -18.26
N LYS A 209 -4.68 7.18 -17.59
CA LYS A 209 -3.59 6.42 -16.98
C LYS A 209 -3.82 4.92 -17.05
N TYR A 210 -2.77 4.16 -17.38
CA TYR A 210 -2.76 2.71 -17.57
C TYR A 210 -3.65 2.20 -18.73
N SER A 211 -4.47 3.07 -19.31
CA SER A 211 -5.40 2.88 -20.43
C SER A 211 -5.92 4.26 -20.86
N ASP A 212 -6.85 4.30 -21.81
CA ASP A 212 -7.56 5.53 -22.21
C ASP A 212 -8.58 6.03 -21.16
N VAL A 213 -8.77 5.30 -20.06
CA VAL A 213 -9.68 5.70 -18.97
C VAL A 213 -9.04 6.81 -18.14
N MET A 214 -9.75 7.95 -18.03
CA MET A 214 -9.37 9.03 -17.13
C MET A 214 -9.32 8.54 -15.69
N ARG A 215 -8.27 8.88 -14.95
CA ARG A 215 -8.16 8.62 -13.51
C ARG A 215 -7.99 9.94 -12.77
N LYS A 216 -8.56 10.03 -11.56
CA LYS A 216 -8.23 11.13 -10.66
C LYS A 216 -6.78 10.99 -10.19
N ALA A 217 -5.96 11.96 -10.52
CA ALA A 217 -4.60 12.11 -10.02
C ALA A 217 -4.61 13.11 -8.86
N THR A 218 -4.11 12.68 -7.70
CA THR A 218 -3.90 13.56 -6.54
C THR A 218 -2.41 13.73 -6.32
N MET A 219 -1.93 14.96 -6.44
CA MET A 219 -0.52 15.31 -6.32
C MET A 219 -0.22 15.80 -4.91
N TYR A 220 0.73 15.13 -4.26
CA TYR A 220 1.29 15.43 -2.94
C TYR A 220 2.72 15.95 -3.16
N PRO A 221 2.93 17.28 -3.21
CA PRO A 221 4.24 17.84 -3.48
C PRO A 221 5.29 17.45 -2.45
N GLU A 222 4.85 17.18 -1.22
CA GLU A 222 5.64 16.63 -0.13
C GLU A 222 5.04 15.27 0.26
N PRO A 223 5.78 14.15 0.17
CA PRO A 223 7.20 14.05 -0.17
C PRO A 223 7.49 14.13 -1.67
N GLY A 224 6.49 14.22 -2.55
CA GLY A 224 6.67 14.21 -4.01
C GLY A 224 6.07 12.95 -4.63
N ILE A 225 4.75 12.82 -4.55
CA ILE A 225 4.01 11.66 -5.05
C ILE A 225 2.80 12.12 -5.85
N ILE A 226 2.47 11.40 -6.93
CA ILE A 226 1.14 11.44 -7.53
C ILE A 226 0.46 10.11 -7.25
N LYS A 227 -0.77 10.14 -6.75
CA LYS A 227 -1.60 8.95 -6.58
C LYS A 227 -2.71 8.95 -7.63
N TYR A 228 -2.80 7.86 -8.38
CA TYR A 228 -3.89 7.60 -9.31
C TYR A 228 -4.95 6.73 -8.65
N GLN A 229 -6.17 7.23 -8.63
CA GLN A 229 -7.33 6.52 -8.12
C GLN A 229 -8.19 6.08 -9.30
N SER A 230 -8.71 4.86 -9.23
CA SER A 230 -9.73 4.41 -10.15
C SER A 230 -11.01 5.21 -9.88
N ASN A 231 -11.80 5.54 -10.91
CA ASN A 231 -13.00 6.37 -10.75
C ASN A 231 -14.21 5.60 -10.19
N TRP A 232 -14.00 4.45 -9.54
CA TRP A 232 -15.11 3.66 -9.00
C TRP A 232 -15.71 4.44 -7.83
N GLY A 233 -16.95 4.89 -7.99
CA GLY A 233 -17.69 5.63 -6.95
C GLY A 233 -17.48 7.15 -6.91
N GLN A 234 -16.91 7.80 -7.93
CA GLN A 234 -16.93 9.28 -8.00
C GLN A 234 -18.18 9.77 -8.76
N PRO A 235 -18.94 10.73 -8.20
CA PRO A 235 -20.16 11.21 -8.81
C PRO A 235 -19.86 11.93 -10.13
N GLN A 236 -20.67 11.62 -11.15
CA GLN A 236 -20.85 12.52 -12.30
C GLN A 236 -21.46 13.84 -11.78
N PRO A 237 -21.41 14.96 -12.53
CA PRO A 237 -21.82 16.30 -12.05
C PRO A 237 -23.23 16.46 -11.45
N ASN A 238 -24.05 15.40 -11.44
CA ASN A 238 -25.42 15.37 -10.91
C ASN A 238 -25.65 14.36 -9.77
N ASP A 239 -24.64 13.66 -9.28
CA ASP A 239 -24.83 12.62 -8.26
C ASP A 239 -24.45 13.11 -6.85
N HIS A 240 -25.39 12.97 -5.92
CA HIS A 240 -25.23 13.33 -4.51
C HIS A 240 -24.21 12.42 -3.80
N TYR A 241 -23.44 13.05 -2.91
CA TYR A 241 -22.35 12.48 -2.12
C TYR A 241 -22.75 11.24 -1.31
N TYR A 242 -21.90 10.22 -1.37
CA TYR A 242 -21.80 9.23 -0.30
C TYR A 242 -20.32 8.95 -0.01
N MET A 243 -19.87 9.37 1.16
CA MET A 243 -18.67 8.83 1.80
C MET A 243 -19.02 7.42 2.28
N TYR A 244 -18.34 6.42 1.76
CA TYR A 244 -18.51 5.04 2.20
C TYR A 244 -17.31 4.66 3.08
N ILE A 245 -17.64 4.27 4.32
CA ILE A 245 -16.80 3.43 5.19
C ILE A 245 -17.07 1.99 4.77
#